data_AF-A5L3D9-F1
#
_entry.id   AF-A5L3D9-F1
#
_cell.length_a   1.000
_cell.length_b   1.000
_cell.length_c   1.000
_cell.angle_alpha   90.00
_cell.angle_beta   90.00
_cell.angle_gamma   90.00
#
_symmetry.space_group_name_H-M   'P 1'
#
loop_
_entity.id
_entity.type
_entity.pdbx_description
1 polymer ?
#
loop_
_entity_poly.entity_id
_entity_poly.type
_entity_poly.pdbx_seq_one_letter_code
_entity_poly.pdbx_strand_id
1 'polypeptide(L)' 'MQVSDPIHQPCPDMAGMENPDPEKLERSRYLLQKLREKHGIKKPVKRKPRPMNYQCTESECAGW' A
#
# COMPACT_ATOMS: atom_id res chain seq x y z
N MET A 1 -10.96 13.68 0.65
CA MET A 1 -10.79 13.86 2.11
C MET A 1 -10.15 15.21 2.32
N GLN A 2 -10.91 16.21 2.78
CA GLN A 2 -10.32 17.46 3.26
C GLN A 2 -9.93 17.24 4.72
N VAL A 3 -8.63 17.37 4.99
CA VAL A 3 -8.09 17.28 6.34
C VAL A 3 -8.32 18.64 7.00
N SER A 4 -9.16 18.68 8.03
CA SER A 4 -9.63 19.91 8.67
C SER A 4 -8.68 20.47 9.74
N ASP A 5 -7.78 19.63 10.28
CA ASP A 5 -6.89 20.00 11.37
C ASP A 5 -5.42 20.03 10.90
N PRO A 6 -4.69 21.15 11.11
CA PRO A 6 -3.28 21.29 10.73
C PRO A 6 -2.35 20.22 11.30
N ILE A 7 -2.68 19.58 12.43
CA ILE A 7 -1.84 18.51 13.02
C ILE A 7 -1.76 17.25 12.13
N HIS A 8 -2.70 17.09 11.22
CA HIS A 8 -2.74 15.98 10.27
C HIS A 8 -2.11 16.33 8.92
N GLN A 9 -1.61 17.56 8.76
CA GLN A 9 -0.81 17.92 7.61
C GLN A 9 0.61 17.36 7.75
N PRO A 10 1.24 16.93 6.65
CA PRO A 10 2.66 16.64 6.67
C PRO A 10 3.44 17.85 7.16
N CYS A 11 4.52 17.64 7.91
CA CYS A 11 5.41 18.74 8.28
C CYS A 11 5.87 19.49 7.02
N PRO A 12 6.04 20.83 7.07
CA PRO A 12 6.46 21.62 5.91
C PRO A 12 7.75 21.11 5.25
N ASP A 13 8.69 20.62 6.07
CA ASP A 13 9.97 20.07 5.62
C ASP A 13 9.85 18.65 5.04
N MET A 14 8.72 17.98 5.24
CA MET A 14 8.39 16.65 4.70
C MET A 14 7.56 16.73 3.40
N ALA A 15 7.25 17.94 2.91
CA ALA A 15 6.59 18.17 1.62
C ALA A 15 7.52 17.93 0.40
N GLY A 16 8.69 17.31 0.59
CA GLY A 16 9.75 17.11 -0.42
C GLY A 16 9.42 16.18 -1.59
N MET A 17 8.15 15.93 -1.89
CA MET A 17 7.69 15.06 -2.98
C MET A 17 6.57 15.68 -3.82
N GLU A 18 6.37 16.99 -3.79
CA GLU A 18 5.34 17.63 -4.63
C GLU A 18 5.64 17.47 -6.13
N ASN A 19 6.91 17.57 -6.55
CA ASN A 19 7.32 17.44 -7.94
C ASN A 19 8.64 16.66 -8.09
N PRO A 20 8.64 15.33 -7.90
CA PRO A 20 9.83 14.51 -8.08
C PRO A 20 10.26 14.44 -9.55
N ASP A 21 11.56 14.54 -9.79
CA ASP A 21 12.17 14.37 -11.11
C ASP A 21 11.91 12.96 -11.68
N PRO A 22 11.28 12.84 -12.85
CA PRO A 22 10.85 11.55 -13.40
C PRO A 22 12.03 10.63 -13.71
N GLU A 23 13.18 11.16 -14.13
CA GLU A 23 14.35 10.34 -14.47
C GLU A 23 14.96 9.70 -13.23
N LYS A 24 15.03 10.47 -12.14
CA LYS A 24 15.51 9.97 -10.84
C LYS A 24 14.56 8.92 -10.27
N LEU A 25 13.25 9.10 -10.47
CA LEU A 25 12.26 8.09 -10.08
C LEU A 25 12.48 6.76 -10.82
N GLU A 26 12.61 6.78 -12.15
CA GLU A 26 12.83 5.56 -12.93
C GLU A 26 14.14 4.86 -12.54
N ARG A 27 15.21 5.62 -12.36
CA ARG A 27 16.49 5.09 -11.88
C ARG A 27 16.36 4.44 -10.51
N SER A 28 15.65 5.09 -9.57
CA SER A 28 15.45 4.55 -8.22
C SER A 28 14.63 3.24 -8.24
N ARG A 29 13.58 3.19 -9.08
CA ARG A 29 12.74 1.99 -9.27
C ARG A 29 13.55 0.81 -9.78
N TYR A 30 14.41 1.05 -10.76
CA TYR A 30 15.31 0.04 -11.32
C TYR A 30 16.28 -0.51 -10.26
N LEU A 31 16.90 0.37 -9.46
CA LEU A 31 17.83 -0.05 -8.40
C LEU A 31 17.12 -0.87 -7.30
N LEU A 32 15.93 -0.43 -6.89
CA LEU A 32 15.12 -1.16 -5.92
C LEU A 32 14.71 -2.53 -6.42
N GLN A 33 14.40 -2.66 -7.71
CA GLN A 33 14.11 -3.96 -8.32
C GLN A 33 15.32 -4.90 -8.23
N LYS A 34 16.53 -4.43 -8.61
CA LYS A 34 17.76 -5.22 -8.50
C LYS A 34 18.05 -5.67 -7.07
N LEU A 35 17.84 -4.79 -6.09
CA LEU A 35 18.03 -5.14 -4.68
C LEU A 35 17.04 -6.21 -4.23
N ARG A 36 15.76 -6.09 -4.61
CA ARG A 36 14.76 -7.11 -4.29
C ARG A 36 15.12 -8.46 -4.90
N GLU A 37 15.57 -8.48 -6.14
CA GLU A 37 16.03 -9.69 -6.83
C GLU A 37 17.23 -10.32 -6.11
N LYS A 38 18.26 -9.52 -5.79
CA LYS A 38 19.46 -9.96 -5.06
C LYS A 38 19.13 -10.59 -3.70
N HIS A 39 18.17 -10.03 -2.98
CA HIS A 39 17.81 -10.46 -1.63
C HIS A 39 16.62 -11.42 -1.60
N GLY A 40 16.10 -11.85 -2.76
CA GLY A 40 14.96 -12.76 -2.83
C GLY A 40 13.64 -12.18 -2.29
N ILE A 41 13.54 -10.85 -2.18
CA ILE A 41 12.34 -10.16 -1.67
C ILE A 41 11.29 -10.14 -2.78
N LYS A 42 10.46 -11.18 -2.82
CA LYS A 42 9.36 -11.30 -3.78
C LYS A 42 8.13 -10.52 -3.29
N LYS A 43 7.40 -9.89 -4.20
CA LYS A 43 6.07 -9.36 -3.88
C LYS A 43 5.19 -10.53 -3.43
N PRO A 44 4.46 -10.41 -2.30
CA PRO A 44 3.53 -11.44 -1.90
C PRO A 44 2.49 -11.63 -3.01
N VAL A 45 2.23 -12.88 -3.38
CA VAL A 45 1.14 -13.21 -4.28
C VAL A 45 -0.14 -12.79 -3.57
N LYS A 46 -0.92 -11.89 -4.18
CA LYS A 46 -2.24 -11.53 -3.67
C LYS A 46 -3.05 -12.82 -3.60
N ARG A 47 -3.40 -13.25 -2.39
CA ARG A 47 -4.32 -14.38 -2.20
C ARG A 47 -5.64 -14.00 -2.86
N LYS A 48 -6.22 -14.92 -3.63
CA LYS A 48 -7.60 -14.76 -4.10
C LYS A 48 -8.47 -14.58 -2.84
N PRO A 49 -9.25 -13.49 -2.74
CA PRO A 49 -10.16 -13.32 -1.61
C PRO A 49 -11.12 -14.52 -1.62
N ARG A 50 -11.26 -15.19 -0.47
CA ARG A 50 -12.29 -16.23 -0.33
C ARG A 50 -13.65 -15.52 -0.35
N PRO A 51 -14.63 -16.02 -1.11
CA PRO A 51 -15.98 -15.47 -1.04
C PRO A 51 -16.45 -15.56 0.41
N MET A 52 -16.89 -14.43 0.97
CA MET A 52 -17.50 -14.36 2.28
C MET A 52 -18.94 -14.84 2.17
N ASN A 53 -19.15 -16.15 2.05
CA ASN A 53 -20.48 -16.73 2.08
C ASN A 53 -20.90 -16.91 3.55
N TYR A 54 -21.28 -15.83 4.21
CA TYR A 54 -21.88 -15.91 5.54
C TYR A 54 -23.39 -15.98 5.41
N GLN A 55 -24.00 -16.98 6.05
CA GLN A 55 -25.43 -16.98 6.31
C GLN A 55 -25.62 -16.68 7.80
N CYS A 56 -26.19 -15.51 8.10
CA CYS A 56 -26.50 -15.12 9.47
C CYS A 56 -27.92 -15.59 9.82
N THR A 57 -28.04 -16.29 10.94
CA THR A 57 -29.29 -16.55 11.65
C THR A 57 -29.36 -15.63 12.88
N GLU A 58 -30.49 -15.63 13.61
CA GLU A 58 -30.66 -14.81 14.82
C GLU A 58 -29.65 -15.11 15.93
N SER A 59 -29.07 -16.31 15.93
CA SER A 59 -28.14 -16.77 16.96
C SER A 59 -26.67 -16.74 16.53
N GLU A 60 -26.36 -16.83 15.23
CA GLU A 60 -24.97 -16.94 14.77
C GLU A 60 -24.80 -16.69 13.26
N CYS A 61 -23.60 -16.23 12.87
CA CYS A 61 -23.19 -16.16 11.47
C CYS A 61 -22.15 -17.25 11.19
N ALA A 62 -22.54 -18.27 10.44
CA ALA A 62 -21.65 -19.33 9.98
C ALA A 62 -21.22 -19.08 8.53
N GLY A 63 -19.92 -19.27 8.25
CA GLY A 63 -19.37 -19.22 6.89
C GLY A 63 -19.37 -20.59 6.23
N TRP A 64 -19.74 -20.66 4.95
CA TRP A 64 -19.64 -21.86 4.09
C TRP A 64 -18.43 -21.77 3.15
#